data_AF-A0A662CWZ2-F1
#
_entry.id   AF-A0A662CWZ2-F1
#
_cell.length_a   1.000
_cell.length_b   1.000
_cell.length_c   1.000
_cell.angle_alpha   90.00
_cell.angle_beta   90.00
_cell.angle_gamma   90.00
#
_symmetry.space_group_name_H-M   'P 1'
#
loop_
_entity.id
_entity.type
_entity.pdbx_description
1 polymer ?
#
loop_
_entity_poly.entity_id
_entity_poly.type
_entity_poly.pdbx_seq_one_letter_code
_entity_poly.pdbx_strand_id
1 'polypeptide(L)'
;MPVAESTGFRVEMVEKVLHLLNLLDTLNSHPFLKGKWVLKGGTALNMFMLDLPRLSVDIDLNYIGTLDREGMLMDRPKLEQAAQAVFSREGFTTKRVPAEHAGGKWRLSYQSFTGQSGNLEVDLNFMFRQPLWDIQLADSHSLGDFQAKSIPVLDLHELAAGKLAALLARGQARDLFDCHRVFNMDDLERDRLRIAFVVYGGMNRKDWRTVSIEDVDFDPVELTRSLIPTLDARAMSGLI
;
A
#
# COMPACT_ATOMS: atom_id res chain seq x y z
N MET A 1 -6.18 11.11 21.52
CA MET A 1 -5.57 9.76 21.41
C MET A 1 -4.07 10.00 21.40
N PRO A 2 -3.31 9.55 22.41
CA PRO A 2 -1.94 10.02 22.66
C PRO A 2 -1.01 9.93 21.45
N VAL A 3 -1.14 8.87 20.65
CA VAL A 3 -0.35 8.67 19.42
C VAL A 3 -0.59 9.80 18.40
N ALA A 4 -1.84 10.21 18.17
CA ALA A 4 -2.16 11.30 17.25
C ALA A 4 -1.60 12.66 17.72
N GLU A 5 -1.64 12.92 19.03
CA GLU A 5 -1.07 14.14 19.62
C GLU A 5 0.45 14.17 19.48
N SER A 6 1.13 13.04 19.71
CA SER A 6 2.60 12.93 19.58
C SER A 6 3.09 13.06 18.13
N THR A 7 2.32 12.54 17.18
CA THR A 7 2.72 12.47 15.75
C THR A 7 2.15 13.59 14.90
N GLY A 8 1.18 14.37 15.40
CA GLY A 8 0.54 15.46 14.66
C GLY A 8 -0.35 15.02 13.50
N PHE A 9 -0.50 13.71 13.29
CA PHE A 9 -1.46 13.14 12.35
C PHE A 9 -2.88 13.18 12.90
N ARG A 10 -3.84 13.23 11.98
CA ARG A 10 -5.26 13.22 12.34
C ARG A 10 -5.66 11.91 13.01
N VAL A 11 -6.50 12.02 14.04
CA VAL A 11 -6.85 10.89 14.91
C VAL A 11 -7.50 9.73 14.15
N GLU A 12 -8.37 10.05 13.19
CA GLU A 12 -9.07 9.08 12.35
C GLU A 12 -8.11 8.33 11.41
N MET A 13 -7.05 8.99 10.95
CA MET A 13 -6.04 8.36 10.09
C MET A 13 -5.12 7.47 10.91
N VAL A 14 -4.71 7.93 12.10
CA VAL A 14 -3.89 7.11 13.01
C VAL A 14 -4.63 5.84 13.38
N GLU A 15 -5.90 5.91 13.81
CA GLU A 15 -6.70 4.73 14.12
C GLU A 15 -6.74 3.74 12.95
N LYS A 16 -7.01 4.24 11.74
CA LYS A 16 -7.06 3.41 10.54
C LYS A 16 -5.71 2.72 10.27
N VAL A 17 -4.60 3.42 10.51
CA VAL A 17 -3.24 2.86 10.38
C VAL A 17 -2.93 1.82 11.47
N LEU A 18 -3.41 2.01 12.71
CA LEU A 18 -3.25 1.00 13.77
C LEU A 18 -3.94 -0.32 13.39
N HIS A 19 -5.17 -0.22 12.87
CA HIS A 19 -5.89 -1.37 12.32
C HIS A 19 -5.15 -2.02 11.15
N LEU A 20 -4.57 -1.20 10.27
CA LEU A 20 -3.77 -1.67 9.13
C LEU A 20 -2.55 -2.47 9.61
N LEU A 21 -1.76 -1.93 10.56
CA LEU A 21 -0.55 -2.58 11.07
C LEU A 21 -0.87 -3.92 11.71
N ASN A 22 -1.89 -3.97 12.57
CA ASN A 22 -2.37 -5.22 13.16
C ASN A 22 -2.82 -6.23 12.09
N LEU A 23 -3.50 -5.75 11.04
CA LEU A 23 -3.95 -6.63 9.96
C LEU A 23 -2.77 -7.21 9.16
N LEU A 24 -1.70 -6.45 8.94
CA LEU A 24 -0.48 -6.97 8.32
C LEU A 24 0.16 -8.08 9.16
N ASP A 25 0.32 -7.88 10.46
CA ASP A 25 0.90 -8.90 11.36
C ASP A 25 0.06 -10.18 11.41
N THR A 26 -1.27 -10.04 11.46
CA THR A 26 -2.19 -11.18 11.53
C THR A 26 -2.26 -11.95 10.22
N LEU A 27 -2.21 -11.27 9.07
CA LEU A 27 -2.02 -11.90 7.76
C LEU A 27 -0.66 -12.61 7.66
N ASN A 28 0.40 -12.01 8.20
CA ASN A 28 1.77 -12.56 8.14
C ASN A 28 1.96 -13.75 9.10
N SER A 29 1.15 -13.82 10.15
CA SER A 29 1.16 -14.91 11.14
C SER A 29 0.25 -16.08 10.76
N HIS A 30 -0.64 -15.90 9.77
CA HIS A 30 -1.58 -16.95 9.38
C HIS A 30 -0.87 -18.09 8.64
N PRO A 31 -0.97 -19.37 9.08
CA PRO A 31 -0.16 -20.48 8.55
C PRO A 31 -0.25 -20.70 7.04
N PHE A 32 -1.42 -20.47 6.45
CA PHE A 32 -1.62 -20.62 5.00
C PHE A 32 -1.18 -19.39 4.19
N LEU A 33 -1.25 -18.19 4.78
CA LEU A 33 -1.03 -16.93 4.05
C LEU A 33 0.44 -16.52 4.07
N LYS A 34 1.15 -16.83 5.16
CA LYS A 34 2.56 -16.52 5.33
C LYS A 34 3.38 -17.02 4.14
N GLY A 35 4.16 -16.13 3.54
CA GLY A 35 5.01 -16.42 2.38
C GLY A 35 4.28 -16.51 1.04
N LYS A 36 2.97 -16.23 0.97
CA LYS A 36 2.20 -16.21 -0.29
C LYS A 36 1.81 -14.81 -0.76
N TRP A 37 2.20 -13.77 -0.04
CA TRP A 37 1.92 -12.39 -0.42
C TRP A 37 3.12 -11.49 -0.10
N VAL A 38 3.19 -10.36 -0.79
CA VAL A 38 4.15 -9.28 -0.54
C VAL A 38 3.43 -7.94 -0.56
N LEU A 39 3.78 -7.06 0.38
CA LEU A 39 3.26 -5.71 0.49
C LEU A 39 3.89 -4.80 -0.57
N LYS A 40 3.05 -3.96 -1.18
CA LYS A 40 3.46 -2.96 -2.16
C LYS A 40 2.74 -1.63 -1.93
N GLY A 41 2.91 -0.71 -2.88
CA GLY A 41 2.12 0.51 -2.95
C GLY A 41 2.52 1.57 -1.92
N GLY A 42 1.59 2.47 -1.62
CA GLY A 42 1.85 3.64 -0.77
C GLY A 42 2.20 3.26 0.67
N THR A 43 1.66 2.14 1.16
CA THR A 43 1.86 1.67 2.54
C THR A 43 3.23 1.04 2.70
N ALA A 44 3.65 0.16 1.79
CA ALA A 44 5.04 -0.32 1.75
C ALA A 44 6.03 0.86 1.74
N LEU A 45 5.83 1.80 0.82
CA LEU A 45 6.75 2.93 0.68
C LEU A 45 6.77 3.83 1.91
N ASN A 46 5.62 4.34 2.35
CA ASN A 46 5.58 5.38 3.39
C ASN A 46 5.73 4.85 4.81
N MET A 47 5.48 3.56 5.04
CA MET A 47 5.53 2.99 6.38
C MET A 47 6.74 2.08 6.61
N PHE A 48 7.44 1.62 5.58
CA PHE A 48 8.59 0.73 5.73
C PHE A 48 9.89 1.29 5.14
N MET A 49 9.80 2.15 4.12
CA MET A 49 10.98 2.69 3.43
C MET A 49 11.23 4.17 3.72
N LEU A 50 10.16 4.94 3.86
CA LEU A 50 10.21 6.36 4.21
C LEU A 50 9.80 6.51 5.67
N ASP A 51 10.48 7.40 6.39
CA ASP A 51 10.22 7.72 7.80
C ASP A 51 8.91 8.50 7.99
N LEU A 52 7.78 7.85 7.67
CA LEU A 52 6.40 8.32 7.78
C LEU A 52 6.16 9.76 7.31
N PRO A 53 6.58 10.17 6.09
CA PRO A 53 6.34 11.53 5.60
C PRO A 53 4.84 11.83 5.39
N ARG A 54 4.03 10.77 5.25
CA ARG A 54 2.57 10.78 5.34
C ARG A 54 2.07 9.41 5.76
N LEU A 55 0.87 9.35 6.31
CA LEU A 55 0.17 8.07 6.51
C LEU A 55 -0.33 7.49 5.19
N SER A 56 -0.38 6.16 5.10
CA SER A 56 -1.03 5.43 4.03
C SER A 56 -2.05 4.48 4.65
N VAL A 57 -3.24 4.41 4.07
CA VAL A 57 -4.43 3.86 4.74
C VAL A 57 -5.08 2.71 3.96
N ASP A 58 -4.40 2.21 2.94
CA ASP A 58 -4.84 1.09 2.11
C ASP A 58 -3.77 -0.01 2.17
N ILE A 59 -4.16 -1.28 2.11
CA ILE A 59 -3.22 -2.40 2.01
C ILE A 59 -3.21 -2.89 0.56
N ASP A 60 -2.09 -2.74 -0.14
CA ASP A 60 -1.91 -3.26 -1.49
C ASP A 60 -0.95 -4.45 -1.46
N LEU A 61 -1.43 -5.62 -1.90
CA LEU A 61 -0.67 -6.87 -1.89
C LEU A 61 -0.54 -7.45 -3.30
N ASN A 62 0.60 -8.07 -3.59
CA ASN A 62 0.72 -9.03 -4.67
C ASN A 62 0.74 -10.45 -4.08
N TYR A 63 0.03 -11.38 -4.71
CA TYR A 63 0.20 -12.80 -4.47
C TYR A 63 1.50 -13.29 -5.09
N ILE A 64 2.30 -14.06 -4.33
CA ILE A 64 3.63 -14.56 -4.73
C ILE A 64 3.80 -16.07 -4.43
N GLY A 65 2.69 -16.80 -4.32
CA GLY A 65 2.74 -18.24 -4.13
C GLY A 65 3.15 -18.96 -5.42
N THR A 66 2.31 -19.88 -5.87
CA THR A 66 2.54 -20.61 -7.12
C THR A 66 2.58 -19.67 -8.35
N LEU A 67 3.65 -19.76 -9.15
CA LEU A 67 3.94 -18.84 -10.25
C LEU A 67 3.09 -19.11 -11.50
N ASP A 68 2.83 -20.38 -11.82
CA ASP A 68 2.01 -20.73 -12.96
C ASP A 68 0.53 -20.41 -12.71
N ARG A 69 -0.21 -20.23 -13.81
CA ARG A 69 -1.60 -19.78 -13.74
C ARG A 69 -2.51 -20.81 -13.08
N GLU A 70 -2.30 -22.10 -13.35
CA GLU A 70 -3.17 -23.16 -12.85
C GLU A 70 -3.02 -23.31 -11.33
N GLY A 71 -1.78 -23.33 -10.85
CA GLY A 71 -1.45 -23.30 -9.44
C GLY A 71 -2.00 -22.07 -8.73
N MET A 72 -1.83 -20.87 -9.31
CA MET A 72 -2.44 -19.66 -8.76
C MET A 72 -3.97 -19.77 -8.66
N LEU A 73 -4.64 -20.30 -9.69
CA LEU A 73 -6.10 -20.45 -9.68
C LEU A 73 -6.58 -21.44 -8.60
N MET A 74 -5.77 -22.44 -8.26
CA MET A 74 -6.05 -23.36 -7.15
C MET A 74 -5.78 -22.74 -5.78
N ASP A 75 -4.75 -21.91 -5.66
CA ASP A 75 -4.39 -21.21 -4.41
C ASP A 75 -5.37 -20.07 -4.10
N ARG A 76 -5.80 -19.33 -5.12
CA ARG A 76 -6.63 -18.14 -5.01
C ARG A 76 -7.85 -18.29 -4.08
N PRO A 77 -8.79 -19.24 -4.28
CA PRO A 77 -9.96 -19.35 -3.42
C PRO A 77 -9.61 -19.65 -1.96
N LYS A 78 -8.54 -20.43 -1.72
CA LYS A 78 -8.06 -20.74 -0.37
C LYS A 78 -7.45 -19.51 0.30
N LEU A 79 -6.74 -18.69 -0.46
CA LEU A 79 -6.12 -17.45 0.02
C LEU A 79 -7.20 -16.42 0.35
N GLU A 80 -8.18 -16.23 -0.53
CA GLU A 80 -9.33 -15.37 -0.29
C GLU A 80 -10.16 -15.86 0.92
N GLN A 81 -10.37 -17.17 1.07
CA GLN A 81 -11.06 -17.71 2.25
C GLN A 81 -10.28 -17.44 3.54
N ALA A 82 -8.97 -17.72 3.54
CA ALA A 82 -8.11 -17.51 4.70
C ALA A 82 -8.03 -16.03 5.11
N ALA A 83 -7.90 -15.12 4.15
CA ALA A 83 -7.84 -13.70 4.44
C ALA A 83 -9.20 -13.17 4.95
N GLN A 84 -10.34 -13.63 4.42
CA GLN A 84 -11.66 -13.30 5.00
C GLN A 84 -11.80 -13.81 6.45
N ALA A 85 -11.28 -15.01 6.75
CA ALA A 85 -11.29 -15.54 8.12
C ALA A 85 -10.45 -14.67 9.07
N VAL A 86 -9.26 -14.22 8.64
CA VAL A 86 -8.46 -13.25 9.40
C VAL A 86 -9.27 -11.99 9.65
N PHE A 87 -9.92 -11.43 8.63
CA PHE A 87 -10.65 -10.18 8.74
C PHE A 87 -11.79 -10.25 9.75
N SER A 88 -12.58 -11.32 9.67
CA SER A 88 -13.67 -11.56 10.62
C SER A 88 -13.15 -11.73 12.03
N ARG A 89 -12.00 -12.39 12.22
CA ARG A 89 -11.37 -12.58 13.53
C ARG A 89 -10.87 -11.28 14.13
N GLU A 90 -10.32 -10.39 13.30
CA GLU A 90 -9.87 -9.05 13.70
C GLU A 90 -11.03 -8.03 13.82
N GLY A 91 -12.29 -8.49 13.79
CA GLY A 91 -13.47 -7.66 14.04
C GLY A 91 -13.97 -6.84 12.85
N PHE A 92 -13.47 -7.11 11.64
CA PHE A 92 -13.95 -6.44 10.42
C PHE A 92 -15.18 -7.14 9.84
N THR A 93 -16.09 -6.33 9.29
CA THR A 93 -17.17 -6.79 8.42
C THR A 93 -16.82 -6.51 6.96
N THR A 94 -16.79 -7.54 6.12
CA THR A 94 -16.56 -7.39 4.69
C THR A 94 -17.80 -6.81 4.00
N LYS A 95 -17.70 -5.57 3.49
CA LYS A 95 -18.79 -4.87 2.79
C LYS A 95 -18.76 -5.09 1.28
N ARG A 96 -17.60 -5.42 0.72
CA ARG A 96 -17.43 -5.74 -0.70
C ARG A 96 -16.36 -6.81 -0.87
N VAL A 97 -16.71 -7.85 -1.63
CA VAL A 97 -15.78 -8.84 -2.19
C VAL A 97 -15.64 -8.56 -3.71
N PRO A 98 -14.45 -8.64 -4.31
CA PRO A 98 -14.20 -8.49 -5.73
C PRO A 98 -14.84 -9.62 -6.51
N ALA A 99 -15.43 -9.27 -7.64
CA ALA A 99 -16.08 -10.23 -8.53
C ALA A 99 -15.15 -10.73 -9.67
N GLU A 100 -13.98 -10.12 -9.88
CA GLU A 100 -13.20 -10.29 -11.12
C GLU A 100 -12.06 -11.33 -11.07
N HIS A 101 -11.64 -11.79 -12.26
CA HIS A 101 -10.69 -12.87 -12.49
C HIS A 101 -9.20 -12.58 -12.17
N ALA A 102 -8.83 -11.33 -11.85
CA ALA A 102 -7.44 -10.93 -11.57
C ALA A 102 -7.13 -10.60 -10.09
N GLY A 103 -8.13 -10.71 -9.21
CA GLY A 103 -8.07 -10.24 -7.82
C GLY A 103 -8.99 -9.04 -7.59
N GLY A 104 -8.75 -8.28 -6.52
CA GLY A 104 -9.33 -6.96 -6.38
C GLY A 104 -9.51 -6.45 -4.95
N LYS A 105 -10.15 -5.28 -4.90
CA LYS A 105 -10.24 -4.44 -3.70
C LYS A 105 -11.39 -4.82 -2.77
N TRP A 106 -11.02 -5.34 -1.62
CA TRP A 106 -11.88 -5.63 -0.49
C TRP A 106 -12.16 -4.33 0.27
N ARG A 107 -13.42 -4.09 0.62
CA ARG A 107 -13.79 -2.99 1.52
C ARG A 107 -14.28 -3.56 2.83
N LEU A 108 -13.52 -3.26 3.88
CA LEU A 108 -13.79 -3.68 5.25
C LEU A 108 -14.36 -2.53 6.04
N SER A 109 -15.27 -2.82 6.95
CA SER A 109 -15.73 -1.84 7.94
C SER A 109 -15.44 -2.34 9.35
N TYR A 110 -15.13 -1.42 10.24
CA TYR A 110 -14.96 -1.66 11.67
C TYR A 110 -15.68 -0.57 12.46
N GLN A 111 -15.86 -0.78 13.77
CA GLN A 111 -16.39 0.22 14.67
C GLN A 111 -15.24 1.06 15.21
N SER A 112 -15.23 2.36 14.90
CA SER A 112 -14.20 3.28 15.38
C SER A 112 -14.37 3.57 16.88
N PHE A 113 -13.30 3.98 17.56
CA PHE A 113 -13.35 4.47 18.95
C PHE A 113 -14.31 5.67 19.10
N THR A 114 -14.58 6.40 18.01
CA THR A 114 -15.57 7.50 17.97
C THR A 114 -17.02 7.03 17.96
N GLY A 115 -17.26 5.72 17.87
CA GLY A 115 -18.59 5.11 17.70
C GLY A 115 -19.10 5.14 16.26
N GLN A 116 -18.41 5.81 15.32
CA GLN A 116 -18.75 5.80 13.90
C GLN A 116 -18.18 4.56 13.19
N SER A 117 -18.67 4.27 11.97
CA SER A 117 -18.10 3.19 11.18
C SER A 117 -16.85 3.66 10.44
N GLY A 118 -15.71 3.04 10.74
CA GLY A 118 -14.47 3.17 9.97
C GLY A 118 -14.45 2.20 8.80
N ASN A 119 -13.56 2.45 7.84
CA ASN A 119 -13.32 1.55 6.72
C ASN A 119 -11.83 1.32 6.50
N LEU A 120 -11.47 0.13 6.00
CA LEU A 120 -10.13 -0.23 5.56
C LEU A 120 -10.24 -0.95 4.21
N GLU A 121 -9.32 -0.67 3.30
CA GLU A 121 -9.32 -1.29 1.99
C GLU A 121 -8.09 -2.18 1.83
N VAL A 122 -8.32 -3.40 1.33
CA VAL A 122 -7.26 -4.38 1.05
C VAL A 122 -7.38 -4.82 -0.39
N ASP A 123 -6.39 -4.51 -1.22
CA ASP A 123 -6.32 -4.96 -2.60
C ASP A 123 -5.31 -6.09 -2.73
N LEU A 124 -5.76 -7.23 -3.28
CA LEU A 124 -4.90 -8.38 -3.55
C LEU A 124 -4.84 -8.65 -5.06
N ASN A 125 -3.65 -8.52 -5.62
CA ASN A 125 -3.37 -8.72 -7.03
C ASN A 125 -2.77 -10.12 -7.27
N PHE A 126 -3.37 -10.89 -8.18
CA PHE A 126 -2.89 -12.24 -8.54
C PHE A 126 -2.09 -12.30 -9.84
N MET A 127 -1.87 -11.18 -10.49
CA MET A 127 -1.18 -11.09 -11.78
C MET A 127 0.33 -10.96 -11.61
N PHE A 128 0.80 -10.19 -10.63
CA PHE A 128 2.20 -9.80 -10.46
C PHE A 128 2.93 -10.75 -9.50
N ARG A 129 3.06 -12.01 -9.93
CA ARG A 129 3.45 -13.15 -9.07
C ARG A 129 4.94 -13.30 -8.81
N GLN A 130 5.76 -12.74 -9.68
CA GLN A 130 7.22 -12.78 -9.57
C GLN A 130 7.70 -11.35 -9.34
N PRO A 131 8.18 -11.02 -8.13
CA PRO A 131 8.98 -9.81 -7.91
C PRO A 131 10.23 -9.82 -8.80
N LEU A 132 10.68 -8.62 -9.19
CA LEU A 132 11.89 -8.45 -10.01
C LEU A 132 13.16 -8.69 -9.19
N TRP A 133 13.14 -8.32 -7.91
CA TRP A 133 14.24 -8.55 -6.97
C TRP A 133 13.76 -9.27 -5.71
N ASP A 134 14.71 -9.67 -4.87
CA ASP A 134 14.44 -10.38 -3.63
C ASP A 134 13.56 -9.56 -2.68
N ILE A 135 12.57 -10.25 -2.10
CA ILE A 135 11.65 -9.67 -1.12
C ILE A 135 12.42 -9.38 0.17
N GLN A 136 12.20 -8.20 0.72
CA GLN A 136 12.78 -7.79 2.00
C GLN A 136 11.77 -8.04 3.12
N LEU A 137 12.21 -8.65 4.22
CA LEU A 137 11.43 -8.66 5.46
C LEU A 137 11.77 -7.39 6.23
N ALA A 138 10.78 -6.54 6.43
CA ALA A 138 10.96 -5.24 7.08
C ALA A 138 9.97 -5.05 8.23
N ASP A 139 10.41 -4.29 9.23
CA ASP A 139 9.52 -3.74 10.24
C ASP A 139 8.99 -2.40 9.75
N SER A 140 7.75 -2.05 10.07
CA SER A 140 7.26 -0.70 9.79
C SER A 140 7.99 0.32 10.66
N HIS A 141 7.99 1.60 10.32
CA HIS A 141 8.26 2.65 11.29
C HIS A 141 7.22 2.59 12.42
N SER A 142 7.65 2.95 13.63
CA SER A 142 6.78 2.94 14.80
C SER A 142 5.79 4.10 14.75
N LEU A 143 4.52 3.81 15.04
CA LEU A 143 3.47 4.81 15.22
C LEU A 143 3.02 4.78 16.70
N GLY A 144 3.74 5.51 17.55
CA GLY A 144 3.67 5.29 19.00
C GLY A 144 4.26 3.93 19.36
N ASP A 145 3.55 3.14 20.17
CA ASP A 145 3.98 1.79 20.57
C ASP A 145 3.63 0.70 19.53
N PHE A 146 3.04 1.08 18.39
CA PHE A 146 2.57 0.15 17.38
C PHE A 146 3.54 0.05 16.21
N GLN A 147 3.85 -1.18 15.82
CA GLN A 147 4.78 -1.47 14.73
C GLN A 147 4.47 -2.86 14.15
N ALA A 148 4.32 -2.97 12.83
CA ALA A 148 4.22 -4.27 12.17
C ALA A 148 5.62 -4.87 12.00
N LYS A 149 5.75 -6.19 12.15
CA LYS A 149 7.06 -6.86 12.26
C LYS A 149 7.29 -7.89 11.17
N SER A 150 8.50 -7.85 10.59
CA SER A 150 8.96 -8.84 9.60
C SER A 150 7.98 -9.06 8.45
N ILE A 151 7.38 -7.97 7.96
CA ILE A 151 6.42 -7.99 6.85
C ILE A 151 7.19 -8.17 5.54
N PRO A 152 6.76 -9.05 4.62
CA PRO A 152 7.35 -9.14 3.29
C PRO A 152 6.99 -7.89 2.48
N VAL A 153 7.99 -7.12 2.06
CA VAL A 153 7.84 -5.88 1.29
C VAL A 153 8.62 -5.99 -0.02
N LEU A 154 8.06 -5.45 -1.11
CA LEU A 154 8.76 -5.37 -2.39
C LEU A 154 10.02 -4.51 -2.30
N ASP A 155 11.00 -4.80 -3.16
CA ASP A 155 12.22 -4.00 -3.31
C ASP A 155 11.89 -2.52 -3.57
N LEU A 156 12.73 -1.64 -3.02
CA LEU A 156 12.58 -0.19 -3.12
C LEU A 156 12.41 0.29 -4.57
N HIS A 157 13.15 -0.30 -5.52
CA HIS A 157 13.10 0.09 -6.93
C HIS A 157 11.76 -0.30 -7.58
N GLU A 158 11.15 -1.41 -7.17
CA GLU A 158 9.81 -1.80 -7.60
C GLU A 158 8.73 -0.88 -7.01
N LEU A 159 8.87 -0.51 -5.72
CA LEU A 159 7.98 0.46 -5.09
C LEU A 159 8.05 1.83 -5.78
N ALA A 160 9.26 2.32 -6.03
CA ALA A 160 9.53 3.56 -6.73
C ALA A 160 8.97 3.55 -8.16
N ALA A 161 9.28 2.49 -8.94
CA ALA A 161 8.75 2.35 -10.28
C ALA A 161 7.23 2.24 -10.32
N GLY A 162 6.62 1.53 -9.37
CA GLY A 162 5.16 1.47 -9.24
C GLY A 162 4.54 2.85 -9.00
N LYS A 163 5.20 3.72 -8.23
CA LYS A 163 4.76 5.11 -8.01
C LYS A 163 4.93 5.99 -9.22
N LEU A 164 6.07 5.92 -9.90
CA LEU A 164 6.29 6.65 -11.15
C LEU A 164 5.29 6.20 -12.23
N ALA A 165 5.04 4.88 -12.31
CA ALA A 165 4.08 4.31 -13.23
C ALA A 165 2.65 4.80 -12.96
N ALA A 166 2.27 4.89 -11.68
CA ALA A 166 0.97 5.41 -11.27
C ALA A 166 0.83 6.92 -11.53
N LEU A 167 1.86 7.72 -11.21
CA LEU A 167 1.88 9.17 -11.44
C LEU A 167 1.55 9.49 -12.90
N LEU A 168 2.29 8.91 -13.85
CA LEU A 168 2.10 9.14 -15.29
C LEU A 168 0.80 8.54 -15.86
N ALA A 169 0.11 7.68 -15.11
CA ALA A 169 -1.08 6.97 -15.60
C ALA A 169 -2.40 7.52 -15.06
N ARG A 170 -2.42 8.13 -13.87
CA ARG A 170 -3.68 8.51 -13.20
C ARG A 170 -3.68 9.83 -12.41
N GLY A 171 -2.57 10.59 -12.38
CA GLY A 171 -2.54 11.96 -11.85
C GLY A 171 -3.07 12.15 -10.42
N GLN A 172 -2.78 11.22 -9.50
CA GLN A 172 -3.17 11.38 -8.08
C GLN A 172 -2.09 12.16 -7.32
N ALA A 173 -2.49 13.11 -6.47
CA ALA A 173 -1.57 13.97 -5.72
C ALA A 173 -0.66 13.16 -4.78
N ARG A 174 -1.17 12.04 -4.23
CA ARG A 174 -0.36 11.11 -3.41
C ARG A 174 0.78 10.48 -4.22
N ASP A 175 0.56 10.17 -5.49
CA ASP A 175 1.61 9.59 -6.34
C ASP A 175 2.69 10.64 -6.67
N LEU A 176 2.30 11.91 -6.89
CA LEU A 176 3.25 13.01 -7.06
C LEU A 176 4.10 13.23 -5.79
N PHE A 177 3.43 13.31 -4.63
CA PHE A 177 4.10 13.44 -3.34
C PHE A 177 5.09 12.29 -3.09
N ASP A 178 4.66 11.05 -3.30
CA ASP A 178 5.49 9.86 -3.09
C ASP A 178 6.70 9.86 -4.04
N CYS A 179 6.51 10.20 -5.32
CA CYS A 179 7.61 10.29 -6.28
C CYS A 179 8.63 11.36 -5.89
N HIS A 180 8.18 12.52 -5.41
CA HIS A 180 9.07 13.55 -4.89
C HIS A 180 9.90 13.03 -3.69
N ARG A 181 9.31 12.26 -2.77
CA ARG A 181 10.05 11.66 -1.65
C ARG A 181 11.05 10.61 -2.13
N VAL A 182 10.65 9.74 -3.06
CA VAL A 182 11.51 8.72 -3.66
C VAL A 182 12.74 9.33 -4.31
N PHE A 183 12.60 10.41 -5.08
CA PHE A 183 13.74 11.05 -5.76
C PHE A 183 14.72 11.77 -4.82
N ASN A 184 14.36 11.95 -3.54
CA ASN A 184 15.23 12.51 -2.52
C ASN A 184 15.92 11.43 -1.66
N MET A 185 15.81 10.15 -2.02
CA MET A 185 16.50 9.05 -1.34
C MET A 185 17.86 8.78 -2.01
N ASP A 186 18.87 8.47 -1.20
CA ASP A 186 20.22 8.17 -1.69
C ASP A 186 20.38 6.72 -2.21
N ASP A 187 19.50 5.80 -1.79
CA ASP A 187 19.64 4.36 -2.01
C ASP A 187 19.04 3.84 -3.34
N LEU A 188 18.62 4.74 -4.25
CA LEU A 188 18.04 4.36 -5.54
C LEU A 188 19.10 4.17 -6.64
N GLU A 189 19.41 2.91 -6.92
CA GLU A 189 20.21 2.51 -8.07
C GLU A 189 19.47 2.79 -9.37
N ARG A 190 19.96 3.76 -10.14
CA ARG A 190 19.33 4.23 -11.38
C ARG A 190 19.04 3.13 -12.40
N ASP A 191 19.94 2.15 -12.56
CA ASP A 191 19.74 1.08 -13.53
C ASP A 191 18.63 0.11 -13.14
N ARG A 192 18.54 -0.25 -11.84
CA ARG A 192 17.42 -1.05 -11.32
C ARG A 192 16.11 -0.30 -11.48
N LEU A 193 16.08 0.97 -11.07
CA LEU A 193 14.88 1.81 -11.22
C LEU A 193 14.42 1.88 -12.69
N ARG A 194 15.35 2.06 -13.63
CA ARG A 194 15.04 2.11 -15.06
C ARG A 194 14.42 0.80 -15.56
N ILE A 195 14.95 -0.35 -15.16
CA ILE A 195 14.39 -1.66 -15.52
C ILE A 195 12.97 -1.79 -14.94
N ALA A 196 12.81 -1.52 -13.64
CA ALA A 196 11.51 -1.59 -12.97
C ALA A 196 10.49 -0.67 -13.64
N PHE A 197 10.88 0.56 -13.97
CA PHE A 197 10.03 1.55 -14.62
C PHE A 197 9.49 1.05 -15.97
N VAL A 198 10.34 0.45 -16.81
CA VAL A 198 9.92 -0.11 -18.10
C VAL A 198 8.98 -1.30 -17.91
N VAL A 199 9.26 -2.19 -16.96
CA VAL A 199 8.43 -3.38 -16.69
C VAL A 199 7.07 -2.98 -16.13
N TYR A 200 7.03 -2.20 -15.05
CA TYR A 200 5.79 -1.75 -14.43
C TYR A 200 4.97 -0.85 -15.36
N GLY A 201 5.66 -0.03 -16.16
CA GLY A 201 5.06 0.75 -17.23
C GLY A 201 4.40 -0.12 -18.31
N GLY A 202 5.10 -1.13 -18.81
CA GLY A 202 4.58 -2.06 -19.81
C GLY A 202 3.41 -2.92 -19.30
N MET A 203 3.26 -3.07 -17.98
CA MET A 203 2.14 -3.74 -17.32
C MET A 203 0.95 -2.81 -17.07
N ASN A 204 1.09 -1.51 -17.33
CA ASN A 204 0.04 -0.51 -17.16
C ASN A 204 -1.03 -0.66 -18.25
N ARG A 205 -2.24 -0.16 -17.95
CA ARG A 205 -3.32 -0.05 -18.95
C ARG A 205 -3.06 1.09 -19.94
N LYS A 206 -2.34 2.13 -19.54
CA LYS A 206 -1.89 3.21 -20.42
C LYS A 206 -0.78 2.69 -21.34
N ASP A 207 -0.82 3.06 -22.62
CA ASP A 207 0.26 2.72 -23.55
C ASP A 207 1.55 3.42 -23.12
N TRP A 208 2.51 2.63 -22.63
CA TRP A 208 3.74 3.17 -22.07
C TRP A 208 4.65 3.84 -23.10
N ARG A 209 4.38 3.65 -24.40
CA ARG A 209 5.12 4.32 -25.47
C ARG A 209 4.69 5.78 -25.66
N THR A 210 3.56 6.16 -25.09
CA THR A 210 2.99 7.51 -25.24
C THR A 210 3.10 8.36 -23.99
N VAL A 211 3.67 7.84 -22.89
CA VAL A 211 3.83 8.63 -21.66
C VAL A 211 4.84 9.75 -21.86
N SER A 212 4.55 10.92 -21.29
CA SER A 212 5.41 12.09 -21.40
C SER A 212 5.43 12.90 -20.10
N ILE A 213 6.24 13.96 -20.06
CA ILE A 213 6.35 14.81 -18.86
C ILE A 213 5.05 15.58 -18.58
N GLU A 214 4.26 15.84 -19.62
CA GLU A 214 2.95 16.48 -19.53
C GLU A 214 1.92 15.60 -18.79
N ASP A 215 2.18 14.31 -18.63
CA ASP A 215 1.35 13.41 -17.82
C ASP A 215 1.62 13.54 -16.32
N VAL A 216 2.66 14.29 -15.92
CA VAL A 216 2.92 14.61 -14.51
C VAL A 216 1.96 15.73 -14.10
N ASP A 217 0.79 15.32 -13.65
CA ASP A 217 -0.28 16.20 -13.22
C ASP A 217 -0.92 15.72 -11.90
N PHE A 218 -1.70 16.59 -11.26
CA PHE A 218 -2.50 16.24 -10.10
C PHE A 218 -3.79 17.04 -10.03
N ASP A 219 -4.85 16.43 -9.49
CA ASP A 219 -6.10 17.12 -9.19
C ASP A 219 -6.02 17.85 -7.82
N PRO A 220 -6.15 19.19 -7.75
CA PRO A 220 -6.13 19.94 -6.48
C PRO A 220 -7.24 19.54 -5.50
N VAL A 221 -8.39 19.09 -6.00
CA VAL A 221 -9.48 18.59 -5.17
C VAL A 221 -9.09 17.25 -4.56
N GLU A 222 -8.46 16.37 -5.33
CA GLU A 222 -7.91 15.09 -4.85
C GLU A 222 -6.81 15.32 -3.80
N LEU A 223 -5.93 16.29 -4.03
CA LEU A 223 -4.90 16.69 -3.06
C LEU A 223 -5.53 17.03 -1.70
N THR A 224 -6.57 17.87 -1.71
CA THR A 224 -7.24 18.32 -0.48
C THR A 224 -7.96 17.17 0.24
N ARG A 225 -8.55 16.25 -0.52
CA ARG A 225 -9.37 15.15 0.03
C ARG A 225 -8.59 13.92 0.44
N SER A 226 -7.48 13.62 -0.24
CA SER A 226 -6.75 12.36 -0.09
C SER A 226 -5.35 12.52 0.48
N LEU A 227 -4.62 13.58 0.13
CA LEU A 227 -3.25 13.78 0.58
C LEU A 227 -3.19 14.56 1.90
N ILE A 228 -3.79 15.76 1.95
CA ILE A 228 -3.73 16.64 3.15
C ILE A 228 -4.13 15.90 4.44
N PRO A 229 -5.20 15.06 4.48
CA PRO A 229 -5.58 14.39 5.71
C PRO A 229 -4.52 13.40 6.24
N THR A 230 -3.62 12.95 5.39
CA THR A 230 -2.57 11.97 5.73
C THR A 230 -1.24 12.60 6.15
N LEU A 231 -1.11 13.93 6.04
CA LEU A 231 0.09 14.65 6.43
C LEU A 231 0.06 15.05 7.91
N ASP A 232 1.24 15.26 8.48
CA ASP A 232 1.37 15.85 9.82
C ASP A 232 0.86 17.29 9.76
N ALA A 233 -0.19 17.59 10.53
CA ALA A 233 -0.83 18.90 10.54
C ALA A 233 0.14 20.01 10.98
N ARG A 234 1.15 19.68 11.79
CA ARG A 234 2.17 20.62 12.28
C ARG A 234 3.12 21.03 11.16
N ALA A 235 3.50 20.09 10.30
CA ALA A 235 4.33 20.37 9.12
C ALA A 235 3.59 21.26 8.11
N MET A 236 2.25 21.17 8.05
CA MET A 236 1.42 22.00 7.18
C MET A 236 1.21 23.43 7.71
N SER A 237 1.20 23.64 9.04
CA SER A 237 1.04 24.98 9.63
C SER A 237 2.20 25.94 9.42
N GLY A 238 3.36 25.45 8.96
CA GLY A 238 4.50 26.29 8.56
C GLY A 238 4.50 26.72 7.09
N LEU A 239 3.50 26.29 6.30
CA LEU A 239 3.38 26.53 4.86
C LEU A 239 2.24 27.50 4.50
N ILE A 240 1.50 28.01 5.49
CA ILE A 240 0.39 28.96 5.34
C ILE A 240 0.74 30.26 6.08
#